data_AF-A0A947V4F6-F1
#
_entry.id   AF-A0A947V4F6-F1
#
_cell.length_a   1.000
_cell.length_b   1.000
_cell.length_c   1.000
_cell.angle_alpha   90.00
_cell.angle_beta   90.00
_cell.angle_gamma   90.00
#
_symmetry.space_group_name_H-M   'P 1'
#
loop_
_entity.id
_entity.type
_entity.pdbx_description
1 polymer ?
#
loop_
_entity_poly.entity_id
_entity_poly.type
_entity_poly.pdbx_seq_one_letter_code
_entity_poly.pdbx_strand_id
1 'polypeptide(L)'
;MRQAYSDILVEQQRQWRKTLALSAGILAVICGFSIYTGLFDPQRLYEGIPSIVSLMAEGMPPDFSAAKTWLKPLFDTLAMSIAGTAIAVFFSVPLGLLAARNTTPHPVVYQMARAILNGLRSVPELILGILFVAAVGFGALPGVLALGLHSIGMVGKFISEAIEHVAEEPLEATRSAGATALQVVTHGVLPQVLPQIADVTIYRWEY
;
A
#
# COMPACT_ATOMS: atom_id res chain seq x y z
N MET A 1 34.47 -38.46 7.69
CA MET A 1 33.68 -37.54 8.55
C MET A 1 34.39 -36.23 8.88
N ARG A 2 35.64 -36.21 9.38
CA ARG A 2 36.32 -34.94 9.76
C ARG A 2 36.61 -33.98 8.60
N GLN A 3 36.96 -34.47 7.41
CA GLN A 3 37.21 -33.62 6.23
C GLN A 3 35.95 -32.94 5.69
N ALA A 4 34.84 -33.67 5.59
CA ALA A 4 33.56 -33.06 5.19
C ALA A 4 33.10 -31.97 6.17
N TYR A 5 33.41 -32.12 7.47
CA TYR A 5 33.11 -31.10 8.48
C TYR A 5 34.00 -29.84 8.34
N SER A 6 35.29 -30.00 8.03
CA SER A 6 36.18 -28.83 7.80
C SER A 6 35.80 -28.04 6.55
N ASP A 7 35.35 -28.72 5.49
CA ASP A 7 34.95 -28.05 4.24
C ASP A 7 33.67 -27.22 4.43
N ILE A 8 32.70 -27.73 5.20
CA ILE A 8 31.48 -27.00 5.56
C ILE A 8 31.80 -25.73 6.37
N LEU A 9 32.75 -25.80 7.31
CA LEU A 9 33.13 -24.63 8.13
C LEU A 9 33.80 -23.53 7.30
N VAL A 10 34.62 -23.89 6.30
CA VAL A 10 35.28 -22.93 5.40
C VAL A 10 34.27 -22.24 4.49
N GLU A 11 33.32 -23.00 3.94
CA GLU A 11 32.20 -22.48 3.13
C GLU A 11 31.35 -21.50 3.96
N GLN A 12 31.00 -21.89 5.19
CA GLN A 12 30.22 -21.07 6.13
C GLN A 12 30.96 -19.78 6.52
N GLN A 13 32.26 -19.85 6.83
CA GLN A 13 33.07 -18.66 7.12
C GLN A 13 33.16 -17.72 5.92
N ARG A 14 33.28 -18.25 4.70
CA ARG A 14 33.31 -17.43 3.48
C ARG A 14 31.97 -16.75 3.22
N GLN A 15 30.85 -17.43 3.45
CA GLN A 15 29.52 -16.85 3.36
C GLN A 15 29.30 -15.76 4.42
N TRP A 16 29.67 -16.03 5.68
CA TRP A 16 29.58 -15.05 6.76
C TRP A 16 30.41 -13.79 6.50
N ARG A 17 31.65 -13.94 6.01
CA ARG A 17 32.50 -12.78 5.66
C ARG A 17 31.92 -11.97 4.50
N LYS A 18 31.30 -12.61 3.51
CA LYS A 18 30.59 -11.93 2.41
C LYS A 18 29.37 -11.17 2.91
N THR A 19 28.54 -11.80 3.74
CA THR A 19 27.35 -11.15 4.33
C THR A 19 27.75 -9.97 5.23
N LEU A 20 28.80 -10.12 6.06
CA LEU A 20 29.33 -9.05 6.89
C LEU A 20 29.90 -7.88 6.06
N ALA A 21 30.61 -8.18 4.98
CA ALA A 21 31.13 -7.15 4.09
C ALA A 21 30.00 -6.41 3.36
N LEU A 22 28.97 -7.13 2.91
CA LEU A 22 27.77 -6.53 2.29
C LEU A 22 27.01 -5.66 3.30
N SER A 23 26.78 -6.13 4.52
CA SER A 23 26.09 -5.35 5.55
C SER A 23 26.89 -4.11 5.94
N ALA A 24 28.22 -4.23 6.06
CA ALA A 24 29.09 -3.08 6.34
C ALA A 24 29.09 -2.06 5.19
N GLY A 25 29.08 -2.53 3.93
CA GLY A 25 28.94 -1.67 2.76
C GLY A 25 27.60 -0.92 2.75
N ILE A 26 26.50 -1.60 3.03
CA ILE A 26 25.17 -0.98 3.14
C ILE A 26 25.16 0.08 4.26
N LEU A 27 25.70 -0.26 5.44
CA LEU A 27 25.81 0.69 6.55
C LEU A 27 26.65 1.91 6.21
N ALA A 28 27.77 1.73 5.53
CA ALA A 28 28.62 2.84 5.09
C ALA A 28 27.90 3.77 4.11
N VAL A 29 27.12 3.20 3.18
CA VAL A 29 26.29 3.96 2.24
C VAL A 29 25.22 4.74 3.00
N ILE A 30 24.51 4.11 3.95
CA ILE A 30 23.51 4.78 4.79
C ILE A 30 24.15 5.93 5.56
N CYS A 31 25.25 5.69 6.27
CA CYS A 31 25.94 6.73 7.02
C CYS A 31 26.44 7.86 6.12
N GLY A 32 26.98 7.54 4.94
CA GLY A 32 27.42 8.54 3.97
C GLY A 32 26.27 9.44 3.51
N PHE A 33 25.12 8.85 3.15
CA PHE A 33 23.94 9.61 2.78
C PHE A 33 23.33 10.38 3.96
N SER A 34 23.31 9.82 5.17
CA SER A 34 22.85 10.53 6.38
C SER A 34 23.69 11.77 6.69
N ILE A 35 25.01 11.71 6.45
CA ILE A 35 25.88 12.88 6.61
C ILE A 35 25.61 13.88 5.48
N TYR A 36 25.47 13.41 4.23
CA TYR A 36 25.21 14.27 3.07
C TYR A 36 23.89 15.05 3.20
N THR A 37 22.84 14.43 3.71
CA THR A 37 21.55 15.10 3.94
C THR A 37 21.57 16.04 5.14
N GLY A 38 22.66 16.07 5.92
CA GLY A 38 22.75 16.84 7.15
C GLY A 38 21.77 16.36 8.21
N LEU A 39 21.46 15.05 8.24
CA LEU A 39 20.49 14.48 9.18
C LEU A 39 20.81 14.82 10.63
N PHE A 40 22.11 14.93 10.95
CA PHE A 40 22.63 15.24 12.29
C PHE A 40 23.23 16.65 12.39
N ASP A 41 22.77 17.61 11.57
CA ASP A 41 23.22 19.00 11.64
C ASP A 41 22.91 19.60 13.04
N PRO A 42 23.93 19.82 13.91
CA PRO A 42 23.70 20.26 15.28
C PRO A 42 23.10 21.67 15.34
N GLN A 43 23.37 22.51 14.33
CA GLN A 43 22.88 23.87 14.28
C GLN A 43 21.38 23.89 14.00
N ARG A 44 20.91 23.14 12.98
CA ARG A 44 19.48 23.04 12.66
C ARG A 44 18.68 22.42 13.81
N LEU A 45 19.25 21.42 14.49
CA LEU A 45 18.61 20.80 15.65
C LEU A 45 18.46 21.79 16.80
N TYR A 46 19.50 22.58 17.09
CA TYR A 46 19.43 23.59 18.14
C TYR A 46 18.47 24.73 17.80
N GLU A 47 18.48 25.22 16.55
CA GLU A 47 17.59 26.27 16.07
C GLU A 47 16.11 25.83 16.03
N GLY A 48 15.83 24.54 15.89
CA GLY A 48 14.46 23.99 15.92
C GLY A 48 13.85 23.86 17.31
N ILE A 49 14.67 23.79 18.38
CA ILE A 49 14.19 23.61 19.75
C ILE A 49 13.22 24.73 20.18
N PRO A 50 13.53 26.03 19.97
CA PRO A 50 12.60 27.11 20.30
C PRO A 50 11.24 26.99 19.60
N SER A 51 11.20 26.56 18.33
CA SER A 51 9.95 26.38 17.58
C SER A 51 9.10 25.25 18.14
N ILE A 52 9.73 24.15 18.58
CA ILE A 52 9.01 23.06 19.24
C ILE A 52 8.41 23.56 20.56
N VAL A 53 9.19 24.31 21.35
CA VAL A 53 8.74 24.88 22.61
C VAL A 53 7.61 25.88 22.40
N SER A 54 7.68 26.75 21.38
CA SER A 54 6.61 27.70 21.07
C SER A 54 5.32 27.01 20.65
N LEU A 55 5.40 26.00 19.78
CA LEU A 55 4.23 25.20 19.37
C LEU A 55 3.59 24.47 20.57
N MET A 56 4.41 23.92 21.47
CA MET A 56 3.91 23.28 22.68
C MET A 56 3.26 24.27 23.65
N ALA A 57 3.84 25.46 23.80
CA ALA A 57 3.30 26.50 24.66
C ALA A 57 2.01 27.11 24.09
N GLU A 58 1.94 27.33 22.78
CA GLU A 58 0.73 27.79 22.09
C GLU A 58 -0.40 26.76 22.14
N GLY A 59 -0.07 25.46 22.15
CA GLY A 59 -1.04 24.38 22.30
C GLY A 59 -1.61 24.20 23.72
N MET A 60 -1.10 24.91 24.73
CA MET A 60 -1.47 24.73 26.14
C MET A 60 -1.88 26.05 26.83
N PRO A 61 -3.07 26.13 27.47
CA PRO A 61 -4.08 25.08 27.62
C PRO A 61 -4.93 24.91 26.34
N PRO A 62 -5.37 23.67 26.01
CA PRO A 62 -6.23 23.43 24.86
C PRO A 62 -7.57 24.18 25.01
N ASP A 63 -7.90 25.02 24.05
CA ASP A 63 -9.17 25.75 24.01
C ASP A 63 -10.27 24.93 23.33
N PHE A 64 -11.21 24.41 24.11
CA PHE A 64 -12.36 23.65 23.62
C PHE A 64 -13.61 24.51 23.36
N SER A 65 -13.51 25.84 23.44
CA SER A 65 -14.65 26.75 23.22
C SER A 65 -15.32 26.54 21.85
N ALA A 66 -14.52 26.20 20.83
CA ALA A 66 -14.95 25.96 19.45
C ALA A 66 -15.15 24.48 19.09
N ALA A 67 -15.22 23.57 20.06
CA ALA A 67 -15.29 22.12 19.79
C ALA A 67 -16.44 21.71 18.86
N LYS A 68 -17.58 22.41 18.92
CA LYS A 68 -18.72 22.17 18.02
C LYS A 68 -18.41 22.49 16.55
N THR A 69 -17.53 23.45 16.30
CA THR A 69 -17.13 23.86 14.94
C THR A 69 -16.26 22.81 14.27
N TRP A 70 -15.52 22.01 15.03
CA TRP A 70 -14.66 20.93 14.51
C TRP A 70 -15.43 19.66 14.17
N LEU A 71 -16.62 19.48 14.73
CA LEU A 71 -17.40 18.25 14.56
C LEU A 71 -17.69 17.97 13.08
N LYS A 72 -18.07 19.00 12.30
CA LYS A 72 -18.32 18.87 10.87
C LYS A 72 -17.04 18.46 10.10
N PRO A 73 -15.90 19.17 10.20
CA PRO A 73 -14.65 18.75 9.57
C PRO A 73 -14.19 17.32 9.95
N LEU A 74 -14.39 16.90 11.20
CA LEU A 74 -14.07 15.54 11.64
C LEU A 74 -14.94 14.51 10.92
N PHE A 75 -16.25 14.75 10.85
CA PHE A 75 -17.17 13.90 10.08
C PHE A 75 -16.88 13.93 8.58
N ASP A 76 -16.55 15.10 8.01
CA ASP A 76 -16.17 15.22 6.61
C ASP A 76 -14.94 14.34 6.32
N THR A 77 -13.91 14.37 7.18
CA THR A 77 -12.71 13.53 7.04
C THR A 77 -13.04 12.04 7.11
N LEU A 78 -13.86 11.62 8.08
CA LEU A 78 -14.29 10.23 8.23
C LEU A 78 -15.13 9.76 7.04
N ALA A 79 -16.07 10.58 6.59
CA ALA A 79 -16.89 10.29 5.42
C ALA A 79 -16.04 10.18 4.16
N MET A 80 -15.01 11.02 4.03
CA MET A 80 -14.09 10.97 2.89
C MET A 80 -13.28 9.68 2.85
N SER A 81 -12.71 9.25 3.97
CA SER A 81 -11.91 8.01 4.03
C SER A 81 -12.78 6.78 3.75
N ILE A 82 -13.99 6.71 4.31
CA ILE A 82 -14.91 5.60 4.08
C ILE A 82 -15.38 5.58 2.62
N ALA A 83 -15.82 6.72 2.08
CA ALA A 83 -16.32 6.80 0.70
C ALA A 83 -15.20 6.51 -0.32
N GLY A 84 -14.00 7.07 -0.10
CA GLY A 84 -12.83 6.82 -0.95
C GLY A 84 -12.45 5.35 -0.95
N THR A 85 -12.42 4.71 0.22
CA THR A 85 -12.14 3.28 0.35
C THR A 85 -13.22 2.42 -0.32
N ALA A 86 -14.50 2.77 -0.16
CA ALA A 86 -15.59 2.06 -0.80
C ALA A 86 -15.47 2.08 -2.34
N ILE A 87 -15.16 3.25 -2.92
CA ILE A 87 -14.86 3.38 -4.35
C ILE A 87 -13.65 2.51 -4.72
N ALA A 88 -12.59 2.56 -3.92
CA ALA A 88 -11.39 1.79 -4.17
C ALA A 88 -11.67 0.29 -4.24
N VAL A 89 -12.33 -0.29 -3.23
CA VAL A 89 -12.67 -1.71 -3.18
C VAL A 89 -13.59 -2.10 -4.34
N PHE A 90 -14.63 -1.29 -4.59
CA PHE A 90 -15.60 -1.57 -5.65
C PHE A 90 -14.95 -1.72 -7.02
N PHE A 91 -14.04 -0.82 -7.40
CA PHE A 91 -13.33 -0.91 -8.68
C PHE A 91 -12.13 -1.87 -8.65
N SER A 92 -11.53 -2.10 -7.48
CA SER A 92 -10.36 -2.98 -7.35
C SER A 92 -10.70 -4.46 -7.50
N VAL A 93 -11.87 -4.92 -7.05
CA VAL A 93 -12.28 -6.32 -7.20
C VAL A 93 -12.33 -6.76 -8.69
N PRO A 94 -13.07 -6.08 -9.58
CA PRO A 94 -13.09 -6.46 -10.99
C PRO A 94 -11.74 -6.23 -11.67
N LEU A 95 -11.03 -5.14 -11.39
CA LEU A 95 -9.70 -4.90 -11.96
C LEU A 95 -8.68 -5.94 -11.50
N GLY A 96 -8.74 -6.38 -10.24
CA GLY A 96 -7.89 -7.41 -9.66
C GLY A 96 -8.10 -8.77 -10.35
N LEU A 97 -9.36 -9.14 -10.60
CA LEU A 97 -9.72 -10.33 -11.38
C LEU A 97 -9.18 -10.28 -12.82
N LEU A 98 -9.21 -9.11 -13.47
CA LEU A 98 -8.67 -8.94 -14.82
C LEU A 98 -7.13 -8.91 -14.85
N ALA A 99 -6.50 -8.42 -13.77
CA ALA A 99 -5.06 -8.25 -13.62
C ALA A 99 -4.33 -9.48 -13.07
N ALA A 100 -5.05 -10.56 -12.78
CA ALA A 100 -4.52 -11.84 -12.31
C ALA A 100 -4.40 -12.86 -13.45
N ARG A 101 -3.27 -13.55 -13.55
CA ARG A 101 -2.96 -14.48 -14.67
C ARG A 101 -3.90 -15.67 -14.81
N ASN A 102 -4.44 -16.18 -13.71
CA ASN A 102 -5.28 -17.37 -13.67
C ASN A 102 -6.77 -17.10 -13.92
N THR A 103 -7.23 -15.83 -13.81
CA THR A 103 -8.63 -15.44 -14.04
C THR A 103 -8.84 -14.54 -15.26
N THR A 104 -7.78 -13.94 -15.79
CA THR A 104 -7.88 -13.04 -16.95
C THR A 104 -8.35 -13.78 -18.22
N PRO A 105 -9.26 -13.19 -19.02
CA PRO A 105 -9.76 -13.83 -20.24
C PRO A 105 -8.78 -13.75 -21.40
N HIS A 106 -7.89 -12.76 -21.43
CA HIS A 106 -6.98 -12.53 -22.55
C HIS A 106 -5.69 -11.81 -22.10
N PRO A 107 -4.50 -12.14 -22.66
CA PRO A 107 -3.24 -11.51 -22.28
C PRO A 107 -3.22 -9.98 -22.45
N VAL A 108 -3.93 -9.44 -23.44
CA VAL A 108 -4.03 -7.98 -23.62
C VAL A 108 -4.83 -7.34 -22.49
N VAL A 109 -5.95 -7.95 -22.07
CA VAL A 109 -6.78 -7.45 -20.97
C VAL A 109 -5.99 -7.47 -19.66
N TYR A 110 -5.21 -8.53 -19.43
CA TYR A 110 -4.27 -8.63 -18.33
C TYR A 110 -3.29 -7.46 -18.27
N GLN A 111 -2.62 -7.16 -19.38
CA GLN A 111 -1.64 -6.08 -19.42
C GLN A 111 -2.29 -4.70 -19.29
N MET A 112 -3.46 -4.50 -19.89
CA MET A 112 -4.22 -3.26 -19.73
C MET A 112 -4.66 -3.05 -18.28
N ALA A 113 -5.21 -4.07 -17.62
CA ALA A 113 -5.62 -3.98 -16.22
C ALA A 113 -4.43 -3.66 -15.32
N ARG A 114 -3.27 -4.32 -15.50
CA ARG A 114 -2.05 -3.98 -14.76
C ARG A 114 -1.52 -2.58 -15.06
N ALA A 115 -1.59 -2.13 -16.32
CA ALA A 115 -1.20 -0.77 -16.68
C ALA A 115 -2.08 0.27 -15.99
N ILE A 116 -3.40 0.05 -15.94
CA ILE A 116 -4.33 0.91 -15.22
C ILE A 116 -4.00 0.95 -13.72
N LEU A 117 -3.84 -0.21 -13.08
CA LEU A 117 -3.50 -0.28 -11.65
C LEU A 117 -2.17 0.42 -11.34
N ASN A 118 -1.16 0.22 -12.19
CA ASN A 118 0.13 0.89 -12.06
C ASN A 118 0.03 2.41 -12.28
N GLY A 119 -0.74 2.86 -13.27
CA GLY A 119 -0.95 4.28 -13.53
C GLY A 119 -1.64 4.99 -12.37
N LEU A 120 -2.73 4.41 -11.85
CA LEU A 120 -3.50 4.97 -10.74
C LEU A 120 -2.67 5.17 -9.47
N ARG A 121 -1.77 4.24 -9.15
CA ARG A 121 -0.89 4.34 -7.98
C ARG A 121 0.39 5.16 -8.21
N SER A 122 0.69 5.55 -9.45
CA SER A 122 1.92 6.30 -9.76
C SER A 122 1.82 7.78 -9.41
N VAL A 123 0.60 8.33 -9.37
CA VAL A 123 0.39 9.74 -9.02
C VAL A 123 0.21 9.86 -7.50
N PRO A 124 1.01 10.72 -6.82
CA PRO A 124 0.82 11.02 -5.41
C PRO A 124 -0.59 11.56 -5.12
N GLU A 125 -1.19 11.09 -4.03
CA GLU A 125 -2.55 11.47 -3.62
C GLU A 125 -2.72 12.98 -3.41
N LEU A 126 -1.70 13.66 -2.88
CA LEU A 126 -1.70 15.11 -2.69
C LEU A 126 -1.83 15.85 -4.03
N ILE A 127 -1.16 15.37 -5.07
CA ILE A 127 -1.23 15.95 -6.42
C ILE A 127 -2.63 15.74 -6.99
N LEU A 128 -3.19 14.52 -6.88
CA LEU A 128 -4.58 14.26 -7.28
C LEU A 128 -5.56 15.14 -6.52
N GLY A 129 -5.36 15.35 -5.22
CA GLY A 129 -6.17 16.24 -4.40
C GLY A 129 -6.18 17.65 -4.94
N ILE A 130 -5.02 18.23 -5.22
CA ILE A 130 -4.90 19.58 -5.79
C ILE A 130 -5.58 19.65 -7.17
N LEU A 131 -5.40 18.64 -8.02
CA LEU A 131 -6.05 18.57 -9.34
C LEU A 131 -7.58 18.52 -9.22
N PHE A 132 -8.12 17.70 -8.32
CA PHE A 132 -9.57 17.63 -8.12
C PHE A 132 -10.12 18.89 -7.45
N VAL A 133 -9.39 19.53 -6.54
CA VAL A 133 -9.78 20.84 -6.01
C VAL A 133 -9.88 21.86 -7.13
N ALA A 134 -8.91 21.87 -8.06
CA ALA A 134 -8.97 22.75 -9.23
C ALA A 134 -10.14 22.42 -10.18
N ALA A 135 -10.51 21.13 -10.30
CA ALA A 135 -11.55 20.68 -11.21
C ALA A 135 -12.99 20.83 -10.68
N VAL A 136 -13.23 20.51 -9.41
CA VAL A 136 -14.58 20.48 -8.80
C VAL A 136 -14.74 21.44 -7.61
N GLY A 137 -13.69 22.18 -7.23
CA GLY A 137 -13.70 23.15 -6.13
C GLY A 137 -13.33 22.55 -4.78
N PHE A 138 -13.28 23.41 -3.75
CA PHE A 138 -12.99 22.98 -2.38
C PHE A 138 -14.15 22.20 -1.74
N GLY A 139 -13.81 21.20 -0.93
CA GLY A 139 -14.78 20.42 -0.17
C GLY A 139 -14.31 18.98 0.06
N ALA A 140 -15.23 18.12 0.50
CA ALA A 140 -14.95 16.71 0.75
C ALA A 140 -14.73 15.91 -0.55
N LEU A 141 -15.46 16.26 -1.62
CA LEU A 141 -15.47 15.50 -2.88
C LEU A 141 -14.06 15.32 -3.52
N PRO A 142 -13.21 16.36 -3.65
CA PRO A 142 -11.84 16.19 -4.14
C PRO A 142 -11.03 15.15 -3.38
N GLY A 143 -11.13 15.12 -2.04
CA GLY A 143 -10.39 14.16 -1.24
C GLY A 143 -10.94 12.74 -1.40
N VAL A 144 -12.27 12.57 -1.52
CA VAL A 144 -12.86 11.25 -1.84
C VAL A 144 -12.32 10.70 -3.16
N LEU A 145 -12.26 11.55 -4.20
CA LEU A 145 -11.79 11.15 -5.53
C LEU A 145 -10.28 10.87 -5.53
N ALA A 146 -9.49 11.71 -4.86
CA ALA A 146 -8.04 11.54 -4.75
C ALA A 146 -7.68 10.25 -4.00
N LEU A 147 -8.26 10.05 -2.81
CA LEU A 147 -8.07 8.85 -2.00
C LEU A 147 -8.55 7.61 -2.75
N GLY A 148 -9.75 7.65 -3.33
CA GLY A 148 -10.34 6.54 -4.05
C GLY A 148 -9.49 6.11 -5.24
N LEU A 149 -9.20 7.01 -6.18
CA LEU A 149 -8.47 6.67 -7.40
C LEU A 149 -7.06 6.15 -7.13
N HIS A 150 -6.31 6.80 -6.23
CA HIS A 150 -4.98 6.32 -5.85
C HIS A 150 -5.06 4.92 -5.21
N SER A 151 -6.08 4.70 -4.35
CA SER A 151 -6.28 3.44 -3.64
C SER A 151 -6.68 2.28 -4.54
N ILE A 152 -7.42 2.51 -5.65
CA ILE A 152 -7.76 1.48 -6.64
C ILE A 152 -6.49 0.77 -7.13
N GLY A 153 -5.43 1.53 -7.42
CA GLY A 153 -4.19 0.98 -7.96
C GLY A 153 -3.48 0.00 -7.01
N MET A 154 -3.42 0.34 -5.72
CA MET A 154 -2.81 -0.51 -4.69
C MET A 154 -3.69 -1.70 -4.33
N VAL A 155 -4.96 -1.45 -3.99
CA VAL A 155 -5.90 -2.50 -3.55
C VAL A 155 -6.10 -3.51 -4.68
N GLY A 156 -6.35 -3.06 -5.90
CA GLY A 156 -6.51 -3.95 -7.06
C GLY A 156 -5.25 -4.76 -7.36
N LYS A 157 -4.05 -4.20 -7.11
CA LYS A 157 -2.80 -4.94 -7.29
C LYS A 157 -2.65 -6.05 -6.25
N PHE A 158 -2.90 -5.76 -4.97
CA PHE A 158 -2.85 -6.76 -3.90
C PHE A 158 -3.93 -7.83 -4.08
N ILE A 159 -5.14 -7.46 -4.51
CA ILE A 159 -6.18 -8.43 -4.87
C ILE A 159 -5.71 -9.32 -6.04
N SER A 160 -5.10 -8.75 -7.08
CA SER A 160 -4.58 -9.56 -8.20
C SER A 160 -3.51 -10.56 -7.77
N GLU A 161 -2.64 -10.17 -6.85
CA GLU A 161 -1.59 -11.04 -6.30
C GLU A 161 -2.19 -12.13 -5.42
N ALA A 162 -3.19 -11.80 -4.59
CA ALA A 162 -3.93 -12.79 -3.81
C ALA A 162 -4.59 -13.83 -4.71
N ILE A 163 -5.24 -13.39 -5.80
CA ILE A 163 -5.88 -14.27 -6.78
C ILE A 163 -4.84 -15.16 -7.47
N GLU A 164 -3.67 -14.64 -7.85
CA GLU A 164 -2.59 -15.43 -8.47
C GLU A 164 -2.04 -16.54 -7.54
N HIS A 165 -2.21 -16.43 -6.22
CA HIS A 165 -1.75 -17.41 -5.22
C HIS A 165 -2.84 -18.37 -4.71
N VAL A 166 -4.03 -18.34 -5.29
CA VAL A 166 -5.13 -19.25 -4.95
C VAL A 166 -4.75 -20.71 -5.24
N ALA A 167 -5.14 -21.62 -4.35
CA ALA A 167 -4.91 -23.05 -4.50
C ALA A 167 -5.67 -23.61 -5.72
N GLU A 168 -5.02 -24.40 -6.57
CA GLU A 168 -5.58 -24.84 -7.87
C GLU A 168 -6.55 -26.02 -7.71
N GLU A 169 -6.41 -26.84 -6.66
CA GLU A 169 -7.19 -28.06 -6.46
C GLU A 169 -8.70 -27.80 -6.34
N PRO A 170 -9.18 -26.80 -5.56
CA PRO A 170 -10.59 -26.42 -5.54
C PRO A 170 -11.11 -25.93 -6.91
N LEU A 171 -10.26 -25.27 -7.71
CA LEU A 171 -10.64 -24.76 -9.02
C LEU A 171 -10.81 -25.91 -10.01
N GLU A 172 -9.89 -26.87 -10.02
CA GLU A 172 -9.98 -28.07 -10.85
C GLU A 172 -11.21 -28.91 -10.49
N ALA A 173 -11.46 -29.16 -9.20
CA ALA A 173 -12.65 -29.87 -8.75
C ALA A 173 -13.95 -29.20 -9.24
N THR A 174 -14.01 -27.87 -9.15
CA THR A 174 -15.16 -27.08 -9.60
C THR A 174 -15.33 -27.18 -11.13
N ARG A 175 -14.24 -27.12 -11.89
CA ARG A 175 -14.25 -27.32 -13.36
C ARG A 175 -14.70 -28.73 -13.74
N SER A 176 -14.21 -29.76 -13.04
CA SER A 176 -14.59 -31.16 -13.27
C SER A 176 -16.07 -31.44 -12.99
N ALA A 177 -16.70 -30.66 -12.09
CA ALA A 177 -18.14 -30.70 -11.85
C ALA A 177 -18.98 -30.03 -12.96
N GLY A 178 -18.36 -29.52 -14.04
CA GLY A 178 -19.04 -28.87 -15.16
C GLY A 178 -19.32 -27.39 -14.95
N ALA A 179 -18.66 -26.73 -13.99
CA ALA A 179 -18.86 -25.31 -13.72
C ALA A 179 -18.34 -24.42 -14.86
N THR A 180 -19.10 -23.38 -15.17
CA THR A 180 -18.69 -22.29 -16.07
C THR A 180 -17.55 -21.46 -15.46
N ALA A 181 -16.81 -20.71 -16.30
CA ALA A 181 -15.72 -19.85 -15.84
C ALA A 181 -16.16 -18.86 -14.74
N LEU A 182 -17.36 -18.29 -14.85
CA LEU A 182 -17.90 -17.38 -13.84
C LEU A 182 -18.18 -18.12 -12.52
N GLN A 183 -18.66 -19.36 -12.57
CA GLN A 183 -18.88 -20.19 -11.38
C GLN A 183 -17.55 -20.56 -10.71
N VAL A 184 -16.50 -20.88 -11.47
CA VAL A 184 -15.15 -21.12 -10.93
C VAL A 184 -14.60 -19.87 -10.23
N VAL A 185 -14.80 -18.68 -10.80
CA VAL A 185 -14.37 -17.42 -10.16
C VAL A 185 -15.16 -17.15 -8.88
N THR A 186 -16.49 -17.25 -8.94
CA THR A 186 -17.38 -16.91 -7.81
C THR A 186 -17.36 -17.91 -6.66
N HIS A 187 -17.17 -19.20 -6.94
CA HIS A 187 -17.25 -20.27 -5.93
C HIS A 187 -15.90 -20.94 -5.66
N GLY A 188 -14.91 -20.81 -6.55
CA GLY A 188 -13.56 -21.31 -6.36
C GLY A 188 -12.58 -20.23 -5.91
N VAL A 189 -12.50 -19.12 -6.64
CA VAL A 189 -11.49 -18.06 -6.40
C VAL A 189 -11.92 -17.10 -5.30
N LEU A 190 -13.08 -16.45 -5.45
CA LEU A 190 -13.57 -15.41 -4.54
C LEU A 190 -13.56 -15.84 -3.07
N PRO A 191 -14.09 -17.02 -2.69
CA PRO A 191 -14.11 -17.45 -1.29
C PRO A 191 -12.71 -17.56 -0.67
N GLN A 192 -11.70 -17.92 -1.46
CA GLN A 192 -10.31 -18.05 -0.99
C GLN A 192 -9.63 -16.69 -0.79
N VAL A 193 -9.99 -15.68 -1.60
CA VAL A 193 -9.39 -14.34 -1.51
C VAL A 193 -10.16 -13.35 -0.64
N LEU A 194 -11.41 -13.65 -0.27
CA LEU A 194 -12.23 -12.78 0.58
C LEU A 194 -11.53 -12.33 1.88
N PRO A 195 -10.82 -13.21 2.63
CA PRO A 195 -10.08 -12.78 3.82
C PRO A 195 -9.00 -11.74 3.49
N GLN A 196 -8.27 -11.91 2.39
CA GLN A 196 -7.25 -10.97 1.93
C GLN A 196 -7.85 -9.66 1.43
N ILE A 197 -9.02 -9.70 0.79
CA ILE A 197 -9.78 -8.50 0.39
C ILE A 197 -10.18 -7.71 1.64
N ALA A 198 -10.65 -8.38 2.70
CA ALA A 198 -11.00 -7.72 3.95
C ALA A 198 -9.77 -7.09 4.61
N ASP A 199 -8.68 -7.84 4.73
CA ASP A 199 -7.40 -7.37 5.28
C ASP A 199 -6.90 -6.11 4.57
N VAL A 200 -6.79 -6.15 3.24
CA VAL A 200 -6.29 -5.02 2.48
C VAL A 200 -7.23 -3.82 2.50
N THR A 201 -8.54 -4.04 2.62
CA THR A 201 -9.54 -2.98 2.72
C THR A 201 -9.37 -2.22 4.03
N ILE A 202 -9.21 -2.94 5.15
CA ILE A 202 -9.00 -2.32 6.45
C ILE A 202 -7.65 -1.60 6.49
N TYR A 203 -6.59 -2.25 6.02
CA TYR A 203 -5.26 -1.64 5.91
C TYR A 203 -5.27 -0.36 5.07
N ARG A 204 -6.04 -0.32 3.98
CA ARG A 204 -6.13 0.90 3.15
C ARG A 204 -7.02 1.98 3.79
N TRP A 205 -8.02 1.60 4.58
CA TRP A 205 -8.88 2.58 5.24
C TRP A 205 -8.19 3.31 6.40
N GLU A 206 -7.29 2.61 7.11
CA GLU A 206 -6.52 3.22 8.21
C GLU A 206 -5.37 4.13 7.73
N TYR A 207 -4.89 3.93 6.51
CA TYR A 207 -3.79 4.66 5.89
C TYR A 207 -4.26 5.93 5.17
#